data_AF-A0A7V2JKP5-F1
#
_entry.id   AF-A0A7V2JKP5-F1
#
_cell.length_a   1.000
_cell.length_b   1.000
_cell.length_c   1.000
_cell.angle_alpha   90.00
_cell.angle_beta   90.00
_cell.angle_gamma   90.00
#
_symmetry.space_group_name_H-M   'P 1'
#
loop_
_entity.id
_entity.type
_entity.pdbx_description
1 polymer ?
#
loop_
_entity_poly.entity_id
_entity_poly.type
_entity_poly.pdbx_seq_one_letter_code
_entity_poly.pdbx_strand_id
1 'polypeptide(L)'
;MPIEISVGGSSTTWLVPVLQTLVQAVVTGLFVLAAAWLGVKFALQRHVQTKWWDRKAEVFYRINGAIYGLVEGYKRIEKQQSGFRLSEGYMAEGEELISAGEKYLREAQGLSGLVISEEMALLIRNYFREIGENYEEMHGRFGADLVFISEKYHKKMAIQAKRELRLHTTTWQKKLWSVFTRGSKEFWLYTNSRIW
;
A
#
# COMPACT_ATOMS: atom_id res chain seq x y z
N MET A 1 -44.64 -82.86 -27.87
CA MET A 1 -43.64 -81.84 -28.25
C MET A 1 -44.11 -80.50 -27.72
N PRO A 2 -43.48 -79.91 -26.69
CA PRO A 2 -43.79 -78.54 -26.29
C PRO A 2 -43.03 -77.56 -27.19
N ILE A 3 -43.71 -76.51 -27.62
CA ILE A 3 -43.15 -75.40 -28.40
C ILE A 3 -42.51 -74.44 -27.39
N GLU A 4 -41.17 -74.31 -27.44
CA GLU A 4 -40.46 -73.24 -26.75
C GLU A 4 -40.73 -71.93 -27.46
N ILE A 5 -41.51 -71.04 -26.82
CA ILE A 5 -41.60 -69.65 -27.22
C ILE A 5 -40.39 -68.94 -26.58
N SER A 6 -39.37 -68.68 -27.40
CA SER A 6 -38.30 -67.74 -27.08
C SER A 6 -38.90 -66.35 -26.94
N VAL A 7 -39.18 -65.95 -25.70
CA VAL A 7 -39.59 -64.58 -25.37
C VAL A 7 -38.33 -63.73 -25.42
N GLY A 8 -38.30 -62.83 -26.40
CA GLY A 8 -37.19 -61.95 -26.72
C GLY A 8 -36.60 -61.25 -25.50
N GLY A 9 -35.28 -61.32 -25.39
CA GLY A 9 -34.51 -60.54 -24.43
C GLY A 9 -34.88 -59.07 -24.54
N SER A 10 -35.39 -58.54 -23.44
CA SER A 10 -35.92 -57.18 -23.37
C SER A 10 -34.83 -56.16 -23.68
N SER A 11 -35.11 -55.32 -24.67
CA SER A 11 -34.32 -54.17 -25.13
C SER A 11 -34.15 -53.05 -24.08
N THR A 12 -34.46 -53.31 -22.81
CA THR A 12 -34.46 -52.35 -21.70
C THR A 12 -33.25 -52.43 -20.79
N THR A 13 -32.43 -53.48 -20.86
CA THR A 13 -31.26 -53.69 -19.98
C THR A 13 -30.09 -52.72 -20.25
N TRP A 14 -29.96 -52.20 -21.47
CA TRP A 14 -28.87 -51.28 -21.85
C TRP A 14 -29.21 -49.80 -21.63
N LEU A 15 -30.50 -49.44 -21.52
CA LEU A 15 -30.94 -48.04 -21.42
C LEU A 15 -30.63 -47.42 -20.05
N VAL A 16 -30.74 -48.21 -18.98
CA VAL A 16 -30.49 -47.76 -17.60
C VAL A 16 -29.03 -47.33 -17.37
N PRO A 17 -28.00 -48.13 -17.75
CA PRO A 17 -26.61 -47.70 -17.58
C PRO A 17 -26.23 -46.50 -18.48
N VAL A 18 -26.82 -46.38 -19.67
CA VAL A 18 -26.58 -45.22 -20.56
C VAL A 18 -27.16 -43.92 -19.97
N LEU A 19 -28.40 -43.98 -19.44
CA LEU A 19 -29.01 -42.85 -18.74
C LEU A 19 -28.22 -42.46 -17.49
N GLN A 20 -27.75 -43.44 -16.70
CA GLN A 20 -26.89 -43.17 -15.54
C GLN A 20 -25.58 -42.50 -15.92
N THR A 21 -24.95 -42.93 -17.01
CA THR A 21 -23.71 -42.33 -17.54
C THR A 21 -23.94 -40.88 -17.99
N LEU A 22 -25.06 -40.60 -18.66
CA LEU A 22 -25.42 -39.24 -19.08
C LEU A 22 -25.71 -38.32 -17.89
N VAL A 23 -26.45 -38.82 -16.89
CA VAL A 23 -26.72 -38.07 -15.66
C VAL A 23 -25.41 -37.77 -14.91
N GLN A 24 -24.51 -38.75 -14.79
CA GLN A 24 -23.20 -38.54 -14.19
C GLN A 24 -22.37 -37.52 -14.97
N ALA A 25 -22.35 -37.58 -16.31
CA ALA A 25 -21.63 -36.61 -17.13
C ALA A 25 -22.16 -35.17 -16.94
N VAL A 26 -23.48 -35.00 -16.84
CA VAL A 26 -24.11 -33.69 -16.56
C VAL A 26 -23.76 -33.21 -15.15
N VAL A 27 -23.87 -34.07 -14.14
CA VAL A 27 -23.54 -33.72 -12.75
C VAL A 27 -22.06 -33.36 -12.62
N THR A 28 -21.15 -34.16 -13.16
CA THR A 28 -19.71 -33.86 -13.18
C THR A 28 -19.42 -32.57 -13.95
N GLY A 29 -20.08 -32.34 -15.09
CA GLY A 29 -19.97 -31.09 -15.85
C GLY A 29 -20.39 -29.87 -15.02
N LEU A 30 -21.49 -29.96 -14.27
CA LEU A 30 -21.95 -28.90 -13.36
C LEU A 30 -20.97 -28.67 -12.20
N PHE A 31 -20.40 -29.74 -11.62
CA PHE A 31 -19.39 -29.62 -10.57
C PHE A 31 -18.10 -28.95 -11.08
N VAL A 32 -17.64 -29.29 -12.29
CA VAL A 32 -16.47 -28.67 -12.90
C VAL A 32 -16.72 -27.18 -13.17
N LEU A 33 -17.90 -26.82 -13.68
CA LEU A 33 -18.29 -25.42 -13.88
C LEU A 33 -18.35 -24.65 -12.55
N ALA A 34 -18.93 -25.22 -11.51
CA ALA A 34 -19.01 -24.61 -10.19
C ALA A 34 -17.61 -24.41 -9.56
N ALA A 35 -16.74 -25.42 -9.68
CA ALA A 35 -15.35 -25.34 -9.20
C ALA A 35 -14.54 -24.28 -9.96
N ALA A 36 -14.68 -24.22 -11.29
CA ALA A 36 -14.04 -23.20 -12.12
C ALA A 36 -14.51 -21.79 -11.74
N TRP A 37 -15.82 -21.59 -11.54
CA TRP A 37 -16.38 -20.30 -11.12
C TRP A 37 -15.87 -19.87 -9.74
N LEU A 38 -15.83 -20.78 -8.77
CA LEU A 38 -15.25 -20.52 -7.45
C LEU A 38 -13.76 -20.16 -7.55
N GLY A 39 -13.00 -20.89 -8.37
CA GLY A 39 -11.58 -20.61 -8.62
C GLY A 39 -11.36 -19.20 -9.18
N VAL A 40 -12.16 -18.80 -10.18
CA VAL A 40 -12.10 -17.44 -10.75
C VAL A 40 -12.47 -16.39 -9.71
N LYS A 41 -13.53 -16.60 -8.91
CA LYS A 41 -13.95 -15.67 -7.86
C LYS A 41 -12.87 -15.48 -6.80
N PHE A 42 -12.26 -16.56 -6.32
CA PHE A 42 -11.17 -16.49 -5.35
C PHE A 42 -9.92 -15.84 -5.95
N ALA A 43 -9.59 -16.13 -7.21
CA ALA A 43 -8.47 -15.49 -7.91
C ALA A 43 -8.70 -13.97 -8.07
N LEU A 44 -9.91 -13.56 -8.44
CA LEU A 44 -10.28 -12.14 -8.53
C LEU A 44 -10.20 -11.45 -7.17
N GLN A 45 -10.77 -12.06 -6.12
CA GLN A 45 -10.72 -11.50 -4.77
C GLN A 45 -9.28 -11.34 -4.28
N ARG A 46 -8.44 -12.36 -4.49
CA ARG A 46 -7.02 -12.31 -4.14
C ARG A 46 -6.30 -11.21 -4.90
N HIS A 47 -6.56 -11.05 -6.20
CA HIS A 47 -5.95 -10.01 -7.04
C HIS A 47 -6.35 -8.60 -6.62
N VAL A 48 -7.63 -8.38 -6.31
CA VAL A 48 -8.14 -7.10 -5.80
C VAL A 48 -7.50 -6.78 -4.46
N GLN A 49 -7.41 -7.76 -3.55
CA GLN A 49 -6.74 -7.58 -2.26
C GLN A 49 -5.27 -7.24 -2.43
N THR A 50 -4.52 -7.93 -3.30
CA THR A 50 -3.10 -7.64 -3.52
C THR A 50 -2.89 -6.25 -4.11
N LYS A 51 -3.69 -5.85 -5.11
CA LYS A 51 -3.61 -4.50 -5.70
C LYS A 51 -3.94 -3.40 -4.70
N TRP A 52 -4.92 -3.66 -3.82
CA TRP A 52 -5.27 -2.72 -2.76
C TRP A 52 -4.13 -2.55 -1.75
N TRP A 53 -3.51 -3.64 -1.32
CA TRP A 53 -2.33 -3.60 -0.44
C TRP A 53 -1.13 -2.90 -1.08
N ASP A 54 -0.89 -3.11 -2.37
CA ASP A 54 0.17 -2.43 -3.11
C ASP A 54 -0.06 -0.91 -3.14
N ARG A 55 -1.31 -0.47 -3.39
CA ARG A 55 -1.68 0.96 -3.34
C ARG A 55 -1.50 1.55 -1.95
N LYS A 56 -1.87 0.81 -0.90
CA LYS A 56 -1.66 1.22 0.50
C LYS A 56 -0.18 1.35 0.84
N ALA A 57 0.63 0.38 0.43
CA ALA A 57 2.08 0.41 0.61
C ALA A 57 2.73 1.58 -0.14
N GLU A 58 2.30 1.84 -1.38
CA GLU A 58 2.78 3.00 -2.16
C GLU A 58 2.46 4.32 -1.47
N VAL A 59 1.26 4.48 -0.91
CA VAL A 59 0.86 5.70 -0.20
C VAL A 59 1.69 5.87 1.07
N PHE A 60 1.89 4.83 1.87
CA PHE A 60 2.78 4.92 3.04
C PHE A 60 4.24 5.17 2.69
N TYR A 61 4.69 4.64 1.55
CA TYR A 61 6.02 4.94 1.01
C TYR A 61 6.15 6.44 0.70
N ARG A 62 5.16 7.03 0.02
CA ARG A 62 5.14 8.47 -0.30
C ARG A 62 4.97 9.36 0.93
N ILE A 63 4.15 8.97 1.92
CA ILE A 63 3.99 9.72 3.20
C ILE A 63 5.32 9.79 3.94
N ASN A 64 6.02 8.66 4.09
CA ASN A 64 7.35 8.65 4.69
C ASN A 64 8.35 9.47 3.84
N GLY A 65 8.19 9.45 2.51
CA GLY A 65 8.99 10.24 1.55
C GLY A 65 8.89 11.73 1.82
N ALA A 66 7.65 12.19 1.96
CA ALA A 66 7.32 13.57 2.22
C ALA A 66 7.87 14.07 3.56
N ILE A 67 7.63 13.34 4.65
CA ILE A 67 8.12 13.75 5.99
C ILE A 67 9.66 13.69 6.07
N TYR A 68 10.31 12.77 5.35
CA TYR A 68 11.76 12.78 5.25
C TYR A 68 12.28 13.97 4.44
N GLY A 69 11.61 14.32 3.33
CA GLY A 69 11.94 15.51 2.56
C GLY A 69 11.89 16.78 3.42
N LEU A 70 10.90 16.86 4.31
CA LEU A 70 10.78 17.93 5.31
C LEU A 70 11.98 17.95 6.28
N VAL A 71 12.37 16.80 6.84
CA VAL A 71 13.57 16.69 7.69
C VAL A 71 14.82 17.21 6.97
N GLU A 72 15.06 16.79 5.73
CA GLU A 72 16.23 17.22 4.97
C GLU A 72 16.19 18.70 4.63
N GLY A 73 15.03 19.21 4.19
CA GLY A 73 14.87 20.63 3.89
C GLY A 73 15.11 21.51 5.13
N TYR A 74 14.51 21.16 6.27
CA TYR A 74 14.72 21.90 7.52
C TYR A 74 16.16 21.80 8.05
N LYS A 75 16.88 20.69 7.82
CA LYS A 75 18.32 20.60 8.13
C LYS A 75 19.16 21.61 7.34
N ARG A 76 18.73 21.98 6.13
CA ARG A 76 19.42 23.03 5.34
C ARG A 76 19.20 24.40 5.97
N ILE A 77 17.96 24.70 6.39
CA ILE A 77 17.62 25.92 7.12
C ILE A 77 18.40 26.01 8.44
N GLU A 78 18.43 24.92 9.22
CA GLU A 78 19.20 24.82 10.48
C GLU A 78 20.69 25.12 10.27
N LYS A 79 21.29 24.52 9.23
CA LYS A 79 22.70 24.78 8.87
C LYS A 79 22.94 26.24 8.52
N GLN A 80 22.05 26.85 7.74
CA GLN A 80 22.17 28.27 7.41
C GLN A 80 22.05 29.17 8.64
N GLN A 81 21.12 28.88 9.56
CA GLN A 81 20.98 29.58 10.84
C GLN A 81 22.21 29.39 11.74
N SER A 82 22.87 28.23 11.67
CA SER A 82 24.11 27.94 12.40
C SER A 82 25.35 28.61 11.79
N GLY A 83 25.19 29.47 10.79
CA GLY A 83 26.28 30.25 10.18
C GLY A 83 26.98 29.57 9.00
N PHE A 84 26.51 28.40 8.54
CA PHE A 84 27.05 27.79 7.32
C PHE A 84 26.53 28.53 6.08
N ARG A 85 27.45 28.94 5.20
CA ARG A 85 27.08 29.47 3.87
C ARG A 85 26.78 28.32 2.92
N LEU A 86 25.50 28.11 2.66
CA LEU A 86 25.01 27.17 1.66
C LEU A 86 24.84 27.88 0.31
N SER A 87 25.00 27.16 -0.79
CA SER A 87 24.76 27.72 -2.12
C SER A 87 23.25 27.95 -2.33
N GLU A 88 22.90 28.96 -3.12
CA GLU A 88 21.50 29.28 -3.44
C GLU A 88 20.76 28.08 -4.03
N GLY A 89 21.38 27.35 -4.96
CA GLY A 89 20.78 26.14 -5.53
C GLY A 89 20.51 25.05 -4.50
N TYR A 90 21.40 24.88 -3.52
CA TYR A 90 21.20 23.92 -2.44
C TYR A 90 20.09 24.35 -1.46
N MET A 91 19.90 25.65 -1.26
CA MET A 91 18.77 26.16 -0.48
C MET A 91 17.45 26.01 -1.23
N ALA A 92 17.42 26.34 -2.52
CA ALA A 92 16.24 26.21 -3.37
C ALA A 92 15.72 24.76 -3.43
N GLU A 93 16.61 23.78 -3.60
CA GLU A 93 16.26 22.36 -3.49
C GLU A 93 15.64 22.00 -2.12
N GLY A 94 16.15 22.63 -1.04
CA GLY A 94 15.62 22.46 0.32
C GLY A 94 14.21 23.00 0.51
N GLU A 95 13.92 24.14 -0.12
CA GLU A 95 12.59 24.75 -0.12
C GLU A 95 11.61 23.93 -0.97
N GLU A 96 12.06 23.40 -2.11
CA GLU A 96 11.28 22.48 -2.94
C GLU A 96 10.93 21.19 -2.18
N LEU A 97 11.92 20.63 -1.48
CA LEU A 97 11.78 19.50 -0.56
C LEU A 97 10.67 19.73 0.47
N ILE A 98 10.67 20.91 1.11
CA ILE A 98 9.66 21.30 2.10
C ILE A 98 8.30 21.44 1.42
N SER A 99 8.21 22.24 0.36
CA SER A 99 6.96 22.52 -0.35
C SER A 99 6.26 21.25 -0.85
N ALA A 100 7.02 20.37 -1.51
CA ALA A 100 6.51 19.09 -2.00
C ALA A 100 6.08 18.16 -0.86
N GLY A 101 6.87 18.12 0.23
CA GLY A 101 6.57 17.33 1.41
C GLY A 101 5.28 17.78 2.10
N GLU A 102 5.14 19.08 2.37
CA GLU A 102 3.93 19.63 2.99
C GLU A 102 2.69 19.41 2.13
N LYS A 103 2.79 19.69 0.82
CA LYS A 103 1.71 19.49 -0.12
C LYS A 103 1.22 18.04 -0.09
N TYR A 104 2.14 17.09 -0.21
CA TYR A 104 1.78 15.68 -0.22
C TYR A 104 1.17 15.22 1.10
N LEU A 105 1.71 15.66 2.25
CA LEU A 105 1.15 15.31 3.55
C LEU A 105 -0.27 15.88 3.74
N ARG A 106 -0.53 17.10 3.29
CA ARG A 106 -1.88 17.70 3.33
C ARG A 106 -2.87 16.94 2.44
N GLU A 107 -2.46 16.59 1.22
CA GLU A 107 -3.27 15.75 0.32
C GLU A 107 -3.53 14.37 0.93
N ALA A 108 -2.52 13.78 1.57
CA ALA A 108 -2.64 12.48 2.20
C ALA A 108 -3.69 12.47 3.31
N GLN A 109 -3.87 13.54 4.08
CA GLN A 109 -4.92 13.63 5.12
C GLN A 109 -6.34 13.43 4.57
N GLY A 110 -6.58 13.80 3.30
CA GLY A 110 -7.87 13.66 2.62
C GLY A 110 -8.10 12.29 1.99
N LEU A 111 -7.13 11.39 2.04
CA LEU A 111 -7.29 10.04 1.50
C LEU A 111 -8.27 9.23 2.34
N SER A 112 -9.05 8.38 1.68
CA SER A 112 -10.02 7.50 2.32
C SER A 112 -9.39 6.63 3.42
N GLY A 113 -10.17 6.34 4.47
CA GLY A 113 -9.83 5.37 5.53
C GLY A 113 -9.46 3.96 5.01
N LEU A 114 -9.85 3.64 3.78
CA LEU A 114 -9.46 2.41 3.09
C LEU A 114 -7.99 2.43 2.63
N VAL A 115 -7.35 3.59 2.54
CA VAL A 115 -5.98 3.74 2.02
C VAL A 115 -5.03 4.12 3.15
N ILE A 116 -5.40 5.09 3.97
CA ILE A 116 -4.67 5.47 5.18
C ILE A 116 -5.56 5.22 6.39
N SER A 117 -5.00 4.70 7.48
CA SER A 117 -5.76 4.57 8.72
C SER A 117 -6.07 5.93 9.33
N GLU A 118 -7.06 5.97 10.22
CA GLU A 118 -7.34 7.14 11.04
C GLU A 118 -6.13 7.51 11.90
N GLU A 119 -5.38 6.53 12.41
CA GLU A 119 -4.16 6.77 13.18
C GLU A 119 -3.07 7.45 12.34
N MET A 120 -2.87 7.04 11.09
CA MET A 120 -1.94 7.72 10.19
C MET A 120 -2.40 9.14 9.89
N ALA A 121 -3.69 9.35 9.60
CA ALA A 121 -4.25 10.68 9.37
C ALA A 121 -4.07 11.58 10.61
N LEU A 122 -4.27 11.04 11.81
CA LEU A 122 -4.05 11.74 13.08
C LEU A 122 -2.58 12.11 13.27
N LEU A 123 -1.64 11.24 12.94
CA LEU A 123 -0.21 11.56 12.99
C LEU A 123 0.13 12.74 12.08
N ILE A 124 -0.41 12.78 10.85
CA ILE A 124 -0.17 13.88 9.93
C ILE A 124 -0.82 15.18 10.42
N ARG A 125 -2.04 15.13 10.98
CA ARG A 125 -2.68 16.31 11.58
C ARG A 125 -1.90 16.84 12.78
N ASN A 126 -1.45 15.95 13.65
CA ASN A 126 -0.67 16.32 14.83
C ASN A 126 0.69 16.92 14.44
N TYR A 127 1.30 16.46 13.35
CA TYR A 127 2.51 17.07 12.81
C TYR A 127 2.30 18.56 12.46
N PHE A 128 1.29 18.87 11.62
CA PHE A 128 1.02 20.26 11.24
C PHE A 128 0.56 21.13 12.41
N ARG A 129 -0.20 20.54 13.35
CA ARG A 129 -0.60 21.23 14.58
C ARG A 129 0.61 21.57 15.44
N GLU A 130 1.51 20.62 15.66
CA GLU A 130 2.71 20.84 16.48
C GLU A 130 3.67 21.83 15.82
N ILE A 131 3.76 21.87 14.48
CA ILE A 131 4.48 22.95 13.80
C ILE A 131 3.80 24.30 13.99
N GLY A 132 2.47 24.36 13.84
CA GLY A 132 1.72 25.61 13.98
C GLY A 132 1.73 26.19 15.40
N GLU A 133 1.56 25.34 16.42
CA GLU A 133 1.60 25.72 17.84
C GLU A 133 2.99 26.21 18.25
N ASN A 134 4.06 25.58 17.75
CA ASN A 134 5.42 25.98 18.07
C ASN A 134 5.93 27.16 17.22
N TYR A 135 5.21 27.58 16.17
CA TYR A 135 5.69 28.61 15.24
C TYR A 135 6.00 29.94 15.94
N GLU A 136 5.19 30.33 16.92
CA GLU A 136 5.39 31.56 17.70
C GLU A 136 6.49 31.40 18.78
N GLU A 137 6.71 30.19 19.28
CA GLU A 137 7.66 29.90 20.38
C GLU A 137 9.10 29.59 19.89
N MET A 138 9.30 29.37 18.59
CA MET A 138 10.59 29.02 17.95
C MET A 138 11.57 30.22 17.87
N HIS A 139 11.77 30.93 18.97
CA HIS A 139 12.71 32.05 19.07
C HIS A 139 14.17 31.56 18.95
N GLY A 140 14.80 31.83 17.80
CA GLY A 140 16.25 31.68 17.57
C GLY A 140 16.75 30.27 17.23
N ARG A 141 15.95 29.22 17.43
CA ARG A 141 16.28 27.81 17.08
C ARG A 141 15.28 27.15 16.12
N PHE A 142 14.56 27.97 15.35
CA PHE A 142 13.53 27.57 14.40
C PHE A 142 13.91 26.36 13.52
N GLY A 143 15.10 26.36 12.90
CA GLY A 143 15.53 25.23 12.07
C GLY A 143 15.69 23.92 12.86
N ALA A 144 16.31 23.97 14.04
CA ALA A 144 16.54 22.80 14.87
C ALA A 144 15.22 22.22 15.43
N ASP A 145 14.28 23.10 15.82
CA ASP A 145 12.98 22.70 16.34
C ASP A 145 12.12 22.02 15.25
N LEU A 146 12.13 22.57 14.03
CA LEU A 146 11.45 21.95 12.88
C LEU A 146 12.04 20.59 12.48
N VAL A 147 13.37 20.46 12.54
CA VAL A 147 14.05 19.17 12.33
C VAL A 147 13.61 18.18 13.39
N PHE A 148 13.64 18.56 14.67
CA PHE A 148 13.24 17.69 15.77
C PHE A 148 11.80 17.19 15.64
N ILE A 149 10.85 18.11 15.40
CA ILE A 149 9.43 17.76 15.21
C ILE A 149 9.28 16.82 13.99
N SER A 150 9.91 17.15 12.87
CA SER A 150 9.81 16.34 11.64
C SER A 150 10.42 14.95 11.82
N GLU A 151 11.55 14.82 12.52
CA GLU A 151 12.16 13.51 12.83
C GLU A 151 11.30 12.67 13.79
N LYS A 152 10.70 13.31 14.80
CA LYS A 152 9.76 12.67 15.73
C LYS A 152 8.57 12.08 14.96
N TYR A 153 7.95 12.85 14.06
CA TYR A 153 6.80 12.37 13.29
C TYR A 153 7.19 11.39 12.20
N HIS A 154 8.35 11.54 11.56
CA HIS A 154 8.88 10.54 10.63
C HIS A 154 8.99 9.16 11.30
N LYS A 155 9.57 9.09 12.51
CA LYS A 155 9.65 7.83 13.28
C LYS A 155 8.28 7.27 13.62
N LYS A 156 7.32 8.10 14.05
CA LYS A 156 5.96 7.65 14.39
C LYS A 156 5.22 7.11 13.16
N MET A 157 5.26 7.82 12.04
CA MET A 157 4.64 7.41 10.78
C MET A 157 5.28 6.15 10.21
N ALA A 158 6.61 6.02 10.32
CA ALA A 158 7.34 4.80 9.97
C ALA A 158 6.85 3.58 10.76
N ILE A 159 6.72 3.72 12.08
CA ILE A 159 6.22 2.65 12.96
C ILE A 159 4.78 2.28 12.60
N GLN A 160 3.92 3.27 12.37
CA GLN A 160 2.52 3.03 12.01
C GLN A 160 2.40 2.33 10.65
N ALA A 161 3.13 2.79 9.63
CA ALA A 161 3.19 2.15 8.32
C ALA A 161 3.66 0.69 8.44
N LYS A 162 4.71 0.44 9.24
CA LYS A 162 5.19 -0.92 9.52
C LYS A 162 4.11 -1.76 10.20
N ARG A 163 3.39 -1.24 11.18
CA ARG A 163 2.32 -1.95 11.90
C ARG A 163 1.20 -2.38 10.95
N GLU A 164 0.75 -1.47 10.09
CA GLU A 164 -0.35 -1.72 9.16
C GLU A 164 0.03 -2.63 8.00
N LEU A 165 1.29 -2.56 7.56
CA LEU A 165 1.78 -3.42 6.49
C LEU A 165 2.21 -4.80 7.00
N ARG A 166 2.50 -4.98 8.30
CA ARG A 166 3.06 -6.23 8.87
C ARG A 166 2.24 -7.49 8.57
N LEU A 167 0.95 -7.33 8.27
CA LEU A 167 0.03 -8.44 8.00
C LEU A 167 0.10 -8.97 6.55
N HIS A 168 0.75 -8.26 5.61
CA HIS A 168 0.82 -8.70 4.21
C HIS A 168 2.23 -8.54 3.62
N THR A 169 2.84 -9.67 3.29
CA THR A 169 4.14 -9.76 2.62
C THR A 169 4.01 -9.53 1.12
N THR A 170 4.25 -8.29 0.68
CA THR A 170 4.34 -7.92 -0.75
C THR A 170 5.74 -7.42 -1.12
N THR A 171 6.03 -7.33 -2.43
CA THR A 171 7.27 -6.77 -2.99
C THR A 171 7.54 -5.33 -2.53
N TRP A 172 6.48 -4.55 -2.30
CA TRP A 172 6.56 -3.19 -1.77
C TRP A 172 7.00 -3.15 -0.31
N GLN A 173 6.66 -4.16 0.49
CA GLN A 173 7.13 -4.27 1.86
C GLN A 173 8.66 -4.39 1.91
N LYS A 174 9.29 -5.13 0.97
CA LYS A 174 10.76 -5.22 0.85
C LYS A 174 11.39 -3.87 0.46
N LYS A 175 10.76 -3.11 -0.45
CA LYS A 175 11.20 -1.76 -0.83
C LYS A 175 11.05 -0.75 0.31
N LEU A 176 9.92 -0.78 1.04
CA LEU A 176 9.74 0.00 2.27
C LEU A 176 10.76 -0.41 3.33
N TRP A 177 11.08 -1.69 3.46
CA TRP A 177 12.08 -2.16 4.42
C TRP A 177 13.50 -1.71 4.10
N SER A 178 13.89 -1.70 2.82
CA SER A 178 15.18 -1.13 2.41
C SER A 178 15.25 0.37 2.69
N VAL A 179 14.13 1.08 2.55
CA VAL A 179 14.03 2.52 2.89
C VAL A 179 14.21 2.75 4.38
N PHE A 180 13.60 1.91 5.23
CA PHE A 180 13.76 1.98 6.69
C PHE A 180 15.17 1.60 7.18
N THR A 181 15.97 0.88 6.39
CA THR A 181 17.26 0.30 6.83
C THR A 181 18.50 0.91 6.17
N ARG A 182 18.42 1.46 4.94
CA ARG A 182 19.59 1.94 4.18
C ARG A 182 19.80 3.45 4.13
N GLY A 183 18.91 4.25 4.71
CA GLY A 183 19.04 5.71 4.68
C GLY A 183 18.64 6.28 3.31
N SER A 184 17.36 6.60 3.19
CA SER A 184 16.73 7.81 2.65
C SER A 184 17.30 8.67 1.48
N LYS A 185 18.51 8.46 0.94
CA LYS A 185 19.00 9.20 -0.24
C LYS A 185 18.49 8.60 -1.57
N GLU A 186 18.51 7.27 -1.69
CA GLU A 186 17.86 6.54 -2.80
C GLU A 186 16.33 6.71 -2.78
N PHE A 187 15.78 6.98 -1.60
CA PHE A 187 14.36 7.18 -1.34
C PHE A 187 13.79 8.44 -2.02
N TRP A 188 14.54 9.54 -2.02
CA TRP A 188 14.09 10.81 -2.61
C TRP A 188 14.20 10.82 -4.14
N LEU A 189 15.26 10.20 -4.67
CA LEU A 189 15.46 10.04 -6.12
C LEU A 189 14.37 9.18 -6.77
N TYR A 190 13.84 8.17 -6.05
CA TYR A 190 12.77 7.32 -6.56
C TYR A 190 11.38 7.99 -6.51
N THR A 191 11.12 8.89 -5.56
CA THR A 191 9.85 9.63 -5.48
C THR A 191 9.75 10.77 -6.49
N ASN A 192 10.85 11.45 -6.82
CA ASN A 192 10.83 12.59 -7.76
C ASN A 192 11.12 12.24 -9.22
N SER A 193 11.61 11.04 -9.51
CA SER A 193 11.78 10.58 -10.91
C SER A 193 10.46 10.20 -11.61
N ARG A 194 9.30 10.34 -10.94
CA ARG A 194 7.96 10.01 -11.48
C ARG A 194 6.93 11.13 -11.35
N ILE A 195 7.36 12.37 -11.10
CA ILE A 195 6.48 13.56 -11.11
C ILE A 195 6.43 14.23 -12.51
N TRP A 196 6.99 13.57 -13.54
CA TRP A 196 6.85 13.94 -14.95
C TRP A 196 6.10 12.87 -15.73
#